data_AF-A0A832HA17-F1
#
_entry.id   AF-A0A832HA17-F1
#
_cell.length_a   1.000
_cell.length_b   1.000
_cell.length_c   1.000
_cell.angle_alpha   90.00
_cell.angle_beta   90.00
_cell.angle_gamma   90.00
#
_symmetry.space_group_name_H-M   'P 1'
#
loop_
_entity.id
_entity.type
_entity.pdbx_description
1 polymer ?
#
loop_
_entity_poly.entity_id
_entity_poly.type
_entity_poly.pdbx_seq_one_letter_code
_entity_poly.pdbx_strand_id
1 'polypeptide(L)'
;MNRLTTLFAGFFLTFFTAWIGLVIIPYVQFGQLEPKLDEDTGDQFPAARTGLAERGKQVYQANGCLYCHSQQIRPYDVEDGHNRGWGARRTVPRDYLYDKPHVLGTMRTGPDLTNVGQRLADAAWHHEHLYAPQSKSAWSTMAPYKYLYRVQKIQGQPSPKALKLQGEYAPPAGYEVVPTPDAEALVAYLLSLNRNYALPEAPLE
;
A
#
# COMPACT_ATOMS: atom_id res chain seq x y z
N MET A 1 -28.63 23.61 48.28
CA MET A 1 -27.47 23.57 47.35
C MET A 1 -27.84 22.69 46.16
N ASN A 2 -27.91 23.28 44.97
CA ASN A 2 -28.41 22.62 43.76
C ASN A 2 -27.37 21.62 43.23
N ARG A 3 -27.53 20.33 43.54
CA ARG A 3 -26.65 19.25 43.08
C ARG A 3 -26.54 19.14 41.56
N LEU A 4 -27.49 19.73 40.84
CA LEU A 4 -27.53 19.80 39.39
C LEU A 4 -26.30 20.50 38.80
N THR A 5 -25.84 21.61 39.39
CA THR A 5 -24.65 22.34 38.88
C THR A 5 -23.38 21.52 39.04
N THR A 6 -23.23 20.79 40.15
CA THR A 6 -22.11 19.87 40.40
C THR A 6 -22.08 18.72 39.40
N LEU A 7 -23.25 18.14 39.06
CA LEU A 7 -23.35 17.06 38.08
C LEU A 7 -22.98 17.55 36.67
N PHE A 8 -23.49 18.71 36.24
CA PHE A 8 -23.12 19.29 34.96
C PHE A 8 -21.62 19.59 34.89
N ALA A 9 -21.04 20.19 35.93
CA ALA A 9 -19.60 20.47 35.98
C ALA A 9 -18.76 19.19 35.86
N GLY A 10 -19.14 18.11 36.56
CA GLY A 10 -18.45 16.82 36.45
C GLY A 10 -18.57 16.18 35.06
N PHE A 11 -19.76 16.23 34.46
CA PHE A 11 -19.99 15.75 33.10
C PHE A 11 -19.12 16.50 32.09
N PHE A 12 -19.15 17.83 32.12
CA PHE A 12 -18.33 18.63 31.20
C PHE A 12 -16.84 18.42 31.43
N LEU A 13 -16.38 18.34 32.68
CA LEU A 13 -14.97 18.06 32.98
C LEU A 13 -14.53 16.73 32.37
N THR A 14 -15.25 15.65 32.64
CA THR A 14 -14.92 14.31 32.09
C THR A 14 -14.97 14.29 30.56
N PHE A 15 -15.99 14.88 29.96
CA PHE A 15 -16.12 14.99 28.51
C PHE A 15 -14.96 15.79 27.89
N PHE A 16 -14.65 16.98 28.40
CA PHE A 16 -13.59 17.83 27.86
C PHE A 16 -12.22 17.23 28.07
N THR A 17 -11.95 16.59 29.22
CA THR A 17 -10.69 15.87 29.43
C THR A 17 -10.53 14.73 28.41
N ALA A 18 -11.59 13.95 28.17
CA ALA A 18 -11.56 12.89 27.16
C ALA A 18 -11.40 13.46 25.74
N TRP A 19 -12.13 14.52 25.39
CA TRP A 19 -12.05 15.16 24.08
C TRP A 19 -10.67 15.78 23.81
N ILE A 20 -10.08 16.46 24.80
CA ILE A 20 -8.73 16.99 24.70
C ILE A 20 -7.72 15.86 24.51
N GLY A 21 -7.81 14.81 25.33
CA GLY A 21 -6.89 13.68 25.28
C GLY A 21 -6.95 12.86 23.99
N LEU A 22 -8.15 12.68 23.43
CA LEU A 22 -8.39 11.78 22.29
C LEU A 22 -8.49 12.50 20.94
N VAL A 23 -8.77 13.80 20.92
CA VAL A 23 -8.95 14.57 19.68
C VAL A 23 -7.90 15.68 19.56
N ILE A 24 -7.81 16.57 20.55
CA ILE A 24 -6.94 17.75 20.44
C ILE A 24 -5.46 17.37 20.48
N ILE A 25 -5.02 16.56 21.44
CA ILE A 25 -3.62 16.17 21.57
C ILE A 25 -3.13 15.44 20.31
N PRO A 26 -3.80 14.40 19.79
CA PRO A 26 -3.39 13.74 18.55
C PRO A 26 -3.40 14.68 17.34
N TYR A 27 -4.39 15.58 17.26
CA TYR A 27 -4.46 16.57 16.17
C TYR A 27 -3.26 17.51 16.19
N VAL A 28 -2.87 18.03 17.36
CA VAL A 28 -1.68 18.89 17.49
C VAL A 28 -0.39 18.12 17.21
N GLN A 29 -0.30 16.85 17.63
CA GLN A 29 0.89 16.01 17.41
C GLN A 29 1.09 15.61 15.94
N PHE A 30 0.02 15.26 15.22
CA PHE A 30 0.12 14.66 13.88
C PHE A 30 -0.44 15.53 12.76
N GLY A 31 -1.33 16.47 13.07
CA GLY A 31 -1.99 17.31 12.06
C GLY A 31 -1.09 18.34 11.41
N GLN A 32 0.08 18.61 12.00
CA GLN A 32 1.09 19.55 11.49
C GLN A 32 2.31 18.84 10.88
N LEU A 33 2.20 17.53 10.60
CA LEU A 33 3.29 16.81 9.92
C LEU A 33 3.41 17.27 8.46
N GLU A 34 4.61 17.65 8.07
CA GLU A 34 4.96 18.03 6.69
C GLU A 34 5.84 16.96 6.03
N PRO A 35 6.04 16.97 4.71
CA PRO A 35 7.05 16.13 4.08
C PRO A 35 8.46 16.50 4.59
N LYS A 36 9.33 15.51 4.75
CA LYS A 36 10.75 15.74 5.04
C LYS A 36 11.47 16.02 3.72
N LEU A 37 12.23 17.12 3.67
CA LEU A 37 13.18 17.39 2.60
C LEU A 37 14.48 16.64 2.88
N ASP A 38 14.99 16.00 1.85
CA ASP A 38 16.33 15.41 1.84
C ASP A 38 17.32 16.48 1.36
N GLU A 39 18.29 16.83 2.21
CA GLU A 39 19.24 17.93 1.94
C GLU A 39 20.22 17.59 0.82
N ASP A 40 20.53 16.31 0.61
CA ASP A 40 21.52 15.86 -0.37
C ASP A 40 20.91 15.78 -1.78
N THR A 41 19.65 15.31 -1.87
CA THR A 41 18.96 15.06 -3.15
C THR A 41 17.95 16.14 -3.52
N GLY A 42 17.46 16.91 -2.55
CA GLY A 42 16.35 17.85 -2.73
C GLY A 42 14.97 17.16 -2.81
N ASP A 43 14.91 15.84 -2.65
CA ASP A 43 13.68 15.07 -2.71
C ASP A 43 12.80 15.27 -1.47
N GLN A 44 11.48 15.10 -1.64
CA GLN A 44 10.51 15.18 -0.55
C GLN A 44 9.95 13.79 -0.20
N PHE A 45 9.98 13.46 1.08
CA PHE A 45 9.51 12.17 1.61
C PHE A 45 8.36 12.34 2.62
N PRO A 46 7.24 11.60 2.49
CA PRO A 46 6.89 10.73 1.37
C PRO A 46 6.73 11.52 0.06
N ALA A 47 6.95 10.89 -1.09
CA ALA A 47 6.61 11.47 -2.37
C ALA A 47 5.07 11.46 -2.55
N ALA A 48 4.51 12.54 -3.08
CA ALA A 48 3.10 12.58 -3.43
C ALA A 48 2.81 11.63 -4.60
N ARG A 49 1.84 10.72 -4.43
CA ARG A 49 1.40 9.85 -5.53
C ARG A 49 0.55 10.66 -6.50
N THR A 50 0.85 10.53 -7.79
CA THR A 50 0.12 11.24 -8.85
C THR A 50 -0.14 10.32 -10.04
N GLY A 51 -1.08 10.74 -10.90
CA GLY A 51 -1.37 10.07 -12.16
C GLY A 51 -1.80 8.61 -11.99
N LEU A 52 -1.10 7.71 -12.68
CA LEU A 52 -1.48 6.31 -12.80
C LEU A 52 -1.43 5.55 -11.46
N ALA A 53 -0.49 5.89 -10.57
CA ALA A 53 -0.37 5.28 -9.25
C ALA A 53 -1.55 5.65 -8.32
N GLU A 54 -2.09 6.87 -8.43
CA GLU A 54 -3.26 7.26 -7.63
C GLU A 54 -4.52 6.53 -8.09
N ARG A 55 -4.72 6.39 -9.40
CA ARG A 55 -5.77 5.51 -9.94
C ARG A 55 -5.57 4.07 -9.47
N GLY A 56 -4.33 3.59 -9.46
CA GLY A 56 -4.00 2.24 -9.02
C GLY A 56 -4.35 1.97 -7.56
N LYS A 57 -4.21 2.97 -6.68
CA LYS A 57 -4.65 2.89 -5.30
C LYS A 57 -6.17 2.68 -5.20
N GLN A 58 -6.95 3.33 -6.07
CA GLN A 58 -8.41 3.14 -6.12
C GLN A 58 -8.75 1.71 -6.58
N VAL A 59 -8.02 1.18 -7.57
CA VAL A 59 -8.15 -0.21 -8.01
C VAL A 59 -7.79 -1.16 -6.87
N TYR A 60 -6.70 -0.92 -6.13
CA TYR A 60 -6.30 -1.71 -4.97
C TYR A 60 -7.40 -1.76 -3.89
N GLN A 61 -8.04 -0.61 -3.61
CA GLN A 61 -9.14 -0.50 -2.66
C GLN A 61 -10.40 -1.23 -3.14
N ALA A 62 -10.80 -1.00 -4.40
CA ALA A 62 -11.99 -1.63 -4.99
C ALA A 62 -11.90 -3.16 -5.03
N ASN A 63 -10.67 -3.69 -5.14
CA ASN A 63 -10.38 -5.11 -5.17
C ASN A 63 -10.17 -5.73 -3.79
N GLY A 64 -10.30 -4.95 -2.71
CA GLY A 64 -10.22 -5.46 -1.34
C GLY A 64 -8.83 -5.96 -0.94
N CYS A 65 -7.76 -5.56 -1.64
CA CYS A 65 -6.41 -6.07 -1.38
C CYS A 65 -5.95 -5.84 0.07
N LEU A 66 -6.44 -4.75 0.70
CA LEU A 66 -6.16 -4.40 2.10
C LEU A 66 -6.60 -5.46 3.13
N TYR A 67 -7.56 -6.32 2.77
CA TYR A 67 -8.04 -7.37 3.67
C TYR A 67 -7.03 -8.51 3.82
N CYS A 68 -6.13 -8.70 2.85
CA CYS A 68 -5.11 -9.74 2.88
C CYS A 68 -3.70 -9.17 3.12
N HIS A 69 -3.48 -7.91 2.75
CA HIS A 69 -2.17 -7.28 2.78
C HIS A 69 -2.17 -6.01 3.63
N SER A 70 -1.21 -5.92 4.55
CA SER A 70 -0.89 -4.69 5.23
C SER A 70 0.06 -3.80 4.42
N GLN A 71 0.03 -2.51 4.72
CA GLN A 71 1.03 -1.52 4.32
C GLN A 71 1.48 -0.76 5.56
N GLN A 72 1.88 -1.51 6.58
CA GLN A 72 2.33 -0.99 7.87
C GLN A 72 3.37 -1.93 8.48
N ILE A 73 4.59 -1.44 8.63
CA ILE A 73 5.69 -2.15 9.31
C ILE A 73 5.67 -1.73 10.77
N ARG A 74 5.43 -2.69 11.67
CA ARG A 74 5.33 -2.43 13.11
C ARG A 74 6.72 -2.44 13.75
N PRO A 75 6.94 -1.77 14.90
CA PRO A 75 8.24 -1.74 15.56
C PRO A 75 8.86 -3.12 15.82
N TYR A 76 8.06 -4.08 16.28
CA TYR A 76 8.53 -5.44 16.57
C TYR A 76 8.71 -6.29 15.30
N ASP A 77 8.16 -5.85 14.17
CA ASP A 77 8.36 -6.51 12.88
C ASP A 77 9.59 -5.96 12.15
N VAL A 78 10.38 -5.03 12.71
CA VAL A 78 11.49 -4.44 11.95
C VAL A 78 12.56 -5.49 11.65
N GLU A 79 12.94 -6.32 12.62
CA GLU A 79 13.95 -7.37 12.42
C GLU A 79 13.45 -8.50 11.49
N ASP A 80 12.26 -9.06 11.76
CA ASP A 80 11.65 -10.08 10.88
C ASP A 80 11.29 -9.49 9.50
N GLY A 81 10.76 -8.27 9.49
CA GLY A 81 10.42 -7.53 8.29
C GLY A 81 11.64 -7.21 7.46
N HIS A 82 12.78 -6.86 8.05
CA HIS A 82 14.04 -6.68 7.35
C HIS A 82 14.46 -8.01 6.68
N ASN A 83 14.47 -9.11 7.43
CA ASN A 83 14.77 -10.45 6.91
C ASN A 83 13.83 -10.88 5.76
N ARG A 84 12.57 -10.42 5.80
CA ARG A 84 11.55 -10.69 4.77
C ARG A 84 11.50 -9.63 3.66
N GLY A 85 12.36 -8.63 3.72
CA GLY A 85 12.43 -7.52 2.76
C GLY A 85 11.22 -6.57 2.79
N TRP A 86 10.49 -6.51 3.90
CA TRP A 86 9.40 -5.55 4.12
C TRP A 86 9.89 -4.14 4.36
N GLY A 87 11.09 -3.94 4.91
CA GLY A 87 11.72 -2.63 5.06
C GLY A 87 12.72 -2.59 6.22
N ALA A 88 13.58 -1.58 6.22
CA ALA A 88 14.63 -1.39 7.23
C ALA A 88 14.20 -0.56 8.45
N ARG A 89 12.95 -0.09 8.47
CA ARG A 89 12.40 0.68 9.60
C ARG A 89 10.90 0.47 9.75
N ARG A 90 10.37 0.80 10.93
CA ARG A 90 8.93 0.89 11.15
C ARG A 90 8.31 2.03 10.33
N THR A 91 7.05 1.86 9.95
CA THR A 91 6.25 2.95 9.38
C THR A 91 5.81 3.93 10.46
N VAL A 92 5.75 5.22 10.14
CA VAL A 92 5.35 6.32 11.04
C VAL A 92 4.24 7.16 10.38
N PRO A 93 3.50 8.00 11.13
CA PRO A 93 2.39 8.77 10.57
C PRO A 93 2.75 9.62 9.34
N ARG A 94 3.97 10.17 9.30
CA ARG A 94 4.48 10.98 8.17
C ARG A 94 4.49 10.20 6.84
N ASP A 95 4.66 8.88 6.87
CA ASP A 95 4.64 8.03 5.66
C ASP A 95 3.31 8.03 4.92
N TYR A 96 2.23 8.47 5.59
CA TYR A 96 0.86 8.39 5.08
C TYR A 96 0.24 9.76 4.81
N LEU A 97 1.03 10.85 4.79
CA LEU A 97 0.53 12.21 4.57
C LEU A 97 -0.39 12.34 3.34
N TYR A 98 -0.09 11.61 2.28
CA TYR A 98 -0.83 11.62 1.02
C TYR A 98 -1.83 10.46 0.88
N ASP A 99 -2.02 9.64 1.92
CA ASP A 99 -2.87 8.45 1.86
C ASP A 99 -4.28 8.78 2.34
N LYS A 100 -5.15 9.24 1.43
CA LYS A 100 -6.56 9.53 1.71
C LYS A 100 -7.51 8.59 0.93
N PRO A 101 -8.30 7.72 1.59
CA PRO A 101 -8.10 7.23 2.95
C PRO A 101 -6.80 6.41 3.07
N HIS A 102 -6.41 6.13 4.31
CA HIS A 102 -5.24 5.33 4.66
C HIS A 102 -5.49 3.85 4.34
N VAL A 103 -4.47 3.14 3.87
CA VAL A 103 -4.56 1.72 3.46
C VAL A 103 -3.60 0.83 4.25
N LEU A 104 -3.64 0.97 5.58
CA LEU A 104 -2.75 0.26 6.51
C LEU A 104 -2.90 -1.27 6.45
N GLY A 105 -4.11 -1.73 6.11
CA GLY A 105 -4.53 -3.13 6.17
C GLY A 105 -4.80 -3.63 7.59
N THR A 106 -5.53 -4.73 7.71
CA THR A 106 -5.98 -5.28 9.00
C THR A 106 -5.45 -6.69 9.27
N MET A 107 -5.07 -7.43 8.24
CA MET A 107 -4.53 -8.79 8.32
C MET A 107 -3.36 -8.98 7.35
N ARG A 108 -2.57 -10.03 7.57
CA ARG A 108 -1.42 -10.44 6.75
C ARG A 108 -1.55 -11.90 6.31
N THR A 109 -2.62 -12.21 5.59
CA THR A 109 -2.73 -13.49 4.88
C THR A 109 -1.70 -13.55 3.76
N GLY A 110 -1.51 -12.43 3.06
CA GLY A 110 -0.36 -12.18 2.20
C GLY A 110 0.71 -11.33 2.89
N PRO A 111 1.91 -11.22 2.29
CA PRO A 111 2.99 -10.40 2.83
C PRO A 111 2.63 -8.91 2.85
N ASP A 112 3.28 -8.16 3.75
CA ASP A 112 3.18 -6.70 3.76
C ASP A 112 3.73 -6.09 2.45
N LEU A 113 3.06 -5.05 1.96
CA LEU A 113 3.32 -4.41 0.67
C LEU A 113 3.96 -3.02 0.78
N THR A 114 4.26 -2.53 1.99
CA THR A 114 4.78 -1.18 2.25
C THR A 114 5.93 -0.78 1.33
N ASN A 115 6.86 -1.71 1.07
CA ASN A 115 8.05 -1.52 0.24
C ASN A 115 8.10 -2.49 -0.96
N VAL A 116 6.95 -2.95 -1.45
CA VAL A 116 6.93 -3.95 -2.53
C VAL A 116 7.53 -3.41 -3.83
N GLY A 117 7.43 -2.11 -4.11
CA GLY A 117 8.03 -1.50 -5.30
C GLY A 117 9.56 -1.53 -5.29
N GLN A 118 10.16 -1.49 -4.10
CA GLN A 118 11.61 -1.68 -3.96
C GLN A 118 11.99 -3.17 -4.07
N ARG A 119 11.25 -4.05 -3.38
CA ARG A 119 11.56 -5.49 -3.32
C ARG A 119 11.32 -6.20 -4.65
N LEU A 120 10.28 -5.81 -5.37
CA LEU A 120 9.84 -6.41 -6.64
C LEU A 120 9.61 -5.28 -7.64
N ALA A 121 10.69 -4.74 -8.20
CA ALA A 121 10.65 -3.61 -9.11
C ALA A 121 10.18 -3.96 -10.54
N ASP A 122 10.09 -5.25 -10.88
CA ASP A 122 9.68 -5.71 -12.21
C ASP A 122 8.15 -5.69 -12.36
N ALA A 123 7.65 -4.81 -13.22
CA ALA A 123 6.24 -4.71 -13.56
C ALA A 123 5.67 -6.03 -14.15
N ALA A 124 6.47 -6.76 -14.93
CA ALA A 124 6.03 -8.01 -15.54
C ALA A 124 5.74 -9.07 -14.48
N TRP A 125 6.59 -9.15 -13.44
CA TRP A 125 6.35 -10.02 -12.29
C TRP A 125 5.00 -9.73 -11.63
N HIS A 126 4.67 -8.45 -11.40
CA HIS A 126 3.39 -8.07 -10.77
C HIS A 126 2.20 -8.43 -11.64
N HIS A 127 2.28 -8.20 -12.95
CA HIS A 127 1.20 -8.57 -13.86
C HIS A 127 0.94 -10.07 -13.89
N GLU A 128 2.00 -10.87 -13.98
CA GLU A 128 1.90 -12.32 -13.98
C GLU A 128 1.41 -12.86 -12.63
N HIS A 129 1.88 -12.27 -11.52
CA HIS A 129 1.42 -12.62 -10.18
C HIS A 129 -0.07 -12.28 -9.99
N LEU A 130 -0.52 -11.10 -10.41
CA LEU A 130 -1.93 -10.72 -10.33
C LEU A 130 -2.82 -11.61 -11.20
N TYR A 131 -2.37 -11.96 -12.41
CA TYR A 131 -3.13 -12.83 -13.31
C TYR A 131 -3.22 -14.28 -12.79
N ALA A 132 -2.11 -14.83 -12.30
CA ALA A 132 -2.00 -16.19 -11.81
C ALA A 132 -1.04 -16.27 -10.62
N PRO A 133 -1.49 -15.99 -9.38
CA PRO A 133 -0.61 -15.95 -8.21
C PRO A 133 0.16 -17.25 -7.98
N GLN A 134 -0.51 -18.38 -8.25
CA GLN A 134 0.02 -19.74 -8.11
C GLN A 134 1.18 -20.02 -9.09
N SER A 135 1.25 -19.30 -10.22
CA SER A 135 2.36 -19.41 -11.17
C SER A 135 3.69 -18.87 -10.63
N LYS A 136 3.62 -17.90 -9.69
CA LYS A 136 4.80 -17.31 -9.02
C LYS A 136 5.09 -17.94 -7.67
N SER A 137 4.06 -18.40 -6.99
CA SER A 137 4.16 -19.12 -5.73
C SER A 137 3.10 -20.21 -5.66
N ALA A 138 3.50 -21.46 -5.84
CA ALA A 138 2.58 -22.61 -5.92
C ALA A 138 1.65 -22.73 -4.70
N TRP A 139 2.10 -22.27 -3.53
CA TRP A 139 1.34 -22.29 -2.27
C TRP A 139 0.53 -21.01 -2.02
N SER A 140 0.44 -20.10 -2.99
CA SER A 140 -0.30 -18.85 -2.86
C SER A 140 -1.80 -19.11 -2.70
N THR A 141 -2.37 -18.57 -1.63
CA THR A 141 -3.82 -18.53 -1.39
C THR A 141 -4.49 -17.30 -2.01
N MET A 142 -3.72 -16.40 -2.65
CA MET A 142 -4.24 -15.22 -3.32
C MET A 142 -5.12 -15.61 -4.50
N ALA A 143 -6.30 -14.98 -4.61
CA ALA A 143 -7.19 -15.18 -5.73
C ALA A 143 -6.60 -14.59 -7.02
N PRO A 144 -6.81 -15.23 -8.19
CA PRO A 144 -6.34 -14.69 -9.46
C PRO A 144 -7.24 -13.54 -9.95
N TYR A 145 -6.63 -12.41 -10.31
CA TYR A 145 -7.29 -11.19 -10.79
C TYR A 145 -7.41 -11.16 -12.31
N LYS A 146 -7.77 -12.29 -12.94
CA LYS A 146 -7.81 -12.45 -14.42
C LYS A 146 -8.69 -11.42 -15.12
N TYR A 147 -9.74 -10.92 -14.45
CA TYR A 147 -10.65 -9.91 -14.99
C TYR A 147 -10.00 -8.53 -15.22
N LEU A 148 -8.84 -8.26 -14.61
CA LEU A 148 -8.06 -7.06 -14.92
C LEU A 148 -7.25 -7.21 -16.22
N TYR A 149 -7.38 -8.33 -16.92
CA TYR A 149 -6.63 -8.64 -18.14
C TYR A 149 -7.58 -9.05 -19.26
N ARG A 150 -7.17 -8.80 -20.51
CA ARG A 150 -7.91 -9.18 -21.70
C ARG A 150 -7.13 -10.23 -22.49
N VAL A 151 -7.82 -11.30 -22.85
CA VAL A 151 -7.33 -12.26 -23.85
C VAL A 151 -7.71 -11.75 -25.23
N GLN A 152 -6.74 -11.59 -26.12
CA GLN A 152 -6.96 -11.12 -27.48
C GLN A 152 -6.15 -11.92 -28.48
N LYS A 153 -6.63 -12.00 -29.73
CA LYS A 153 -5.92 -12.68 -30.81
C LYS A 153 -4.73 -11.82 -31.27
N ILE A 154 -3.58 -12.45 -31.47
CA ILE A 154 -2.38 -11.78 -31.98
C ILE A 154 -2.63 -11.37 -33.44
N GLN A 155 -2.48 -10.07 -33.74
CA GLN A 155 -2.59 -9.53 -35.09
C GLN A 155 -1.20 -9.10 -35.56
N GLY A 156 -0.48 -10.00 -36.22
CA GLY A 156 0.91 -9.78 -36.63
C GLY A 156 1.89 -10.08 -35.50
N GLN A 157 2.37 -9.03 -34.82
CA GLN A 157 3.32 -9.19 -33.71
C GLN A 157 2.61 -9.14 -32.34
N PRO A 158 3.11 -9.87 -31.32
CA PRO A 158 2.60 -9.76 -29.96
C PRO A 158 2.72 -8.34 -29.41
N SER A 159 1.79 -7.95 -28.54
CA SER A 159 1.83 -6.68 -27.84
C SER A 159 3.08 -6.59 -26.95
N PRO A 160 3.77 -5.44 -26.88
CA PRO A 160 4.88 -5.22 -25.94
C PRO A 160 4.46 -5.41 -24.46
N LYS A 161 3.16 -5.31 -24.18
CA LYS A 161 2.58 -5.45 -22.83
C LYS A 161 2.02 -6.85 -22.56
N ALA A 162 2.17 -7.79 -23.49
CA ALA A 162 1.67 -9.15 -23.30
C ALA A 162 2.41 -9.85 -22.16
N LEU A 163 1.67 -10.54 -21.29
CA LEU A 163 2.23 -11.29 -20.17
C LEU A 163 2.96 -12.54 -20.68
N LYS A 164 4.09 -12.89 -20.05
CA LYS A 164 4.89 -14.07 -20.41
C LYS A 164 4.49 -15.28 -19.57
N LEU A 165 3.25 -15.72 -19.76
CA LEU A 165 2.67 -16.86 -19.05
C LEU A 165 3.17 -18.20 -19.62
N GLN A 166 3.35 -19.19 -18.75
CA GLN A 166 3.88 -20.52 -19.10
C GLN A 166 2.96 -21.63 -18.58
N GLY A 167 3.10 -22.83 -19.16
CA GLY A 167 2.39 -24.03 -18.73
C GLY A 167 0.87 -23.88 -18.83
N GLU A 168 0.15 -24.28 -17.78
CA GLU A 168 -1.32 -24.23 -17.72
C GLU A 168 -1.92 -22.82 -17.77
N TYR A 169 -1.12 -21.78 -17.51
CA TYR A 169 -1.56 -20.39 -17.53
C TYR A 169 -1.38 -19.72 -18.89
N ALA A 170 -0.68 -20.37 -19.83
CA ALA A 170 -0.46 -19.83 -21.15
C ALA A 170 -1.79 -19.68 -21.92
N PRO A 171 -1.97 -18.57 -22.67
CA PRO A 171 -3.14 -18.43 -23.53
C PRO A 171 -3.12 -19.48 -24.66
N PRO A 172 -4.28 -19.79 -25.26
CA PRO A 172 -4.35 -20.64 -26.45
C PRO A 172 -3.45 -20.15 -27.58
N ALA A 173 -2.98 -21.06 -28.42
CA ALA A 173 -2.11 -20.72 -29.55
C ALA A 173 -2.73 -19.61 -30.42
N GLY A 174 -1.95 -18.55 -30.69
CA GLY A 174 -2.40 -17.37 -31.44
C GLY A 174 -3.14 -16.31 -30.63
N TYR A 175 -3.26 -16.48 -29.31
CA TYR A 175 -3.80 -15.49 -28.39
C TYR A 175 -2.72 -14.99 -27.41
N GLU A 176 -2.95 -13.79 -26.89
CA GLU A 176 -2.12 -13.16 -25.87
C GLU A 176 -2.98 -12.58 -24.75
N VAL A 177 -2.38 -12.43 -23.57
CA VAL A 177 -3.01 -11.79 -22.40
C VAL A 177 -2.38 -10.43 -22.20
N VAL A 178 -3.19 -9.38 -22.20
CA VAL A 178 -2.73 -7.99 -22.11
C VAL A 178 -3.39 -7.30 -20.91
N PRO A 179 -2.67 -6.49 -20.12
CA PRO A 179 -3.26 -5.75 -19.01
C PRO A 179 -4.28 -4.73 -19.50
N THR A 180 -5.38 -4.58 -18.75
CA THR A 180 -6.29 -3.45 -18.91
C THR A 180 -5.67 -2.18 -18.29
N PRO A 181 -6.23 -0.98 -18.56
CA PRO A 181 -5.78 0.24 -17.89
C PRO A 181 -5.81 0.15 -16.36
N ASP A 182 -6.74 -0.62 -15.78
CA ASP A 182 -6.82 -0.80 -14.33
C ASP A 182 -5.74 -1.75 -13.80
N ALA A 183 -5.34 -2.78 -14.57
CA ALA A 183 -4.16 -3.58 -14.22
C ALA A 183 -2.88 -2.75 -14.25
N GLU A 184 -2.69 -1.93 -15.29
CA GLU A 184 -1.52 -1.03 -15.38
C GLU A 184 -1.51 -0.04 -14.22
N ALA A 185 -2.67 0.54 -13.88
CA ALA A 185 -2.83 1.41 -12.74
C ALA A 185 -2.43 0.71 -11.43
N LEU A 186 -2.98 -0.48 -11.18
CA LEU A 186 -2.69 -1.24 -9.98
C LEU A 186 -1.19 -1.57 -9.85
N VAL A 187 -0.54 -2.00 -10.93
CA VAL A 187 0.91 -2.27 -10.90
C VAL A 187 1.72 -1.00 -10.69
N ALA A 188 1.36 0.12 -11.32
CA ALA A 188 2.01 1.41 -11.07
C ALA A 188 1.88 1.83 -9.60
N TYR A 189 0.74 1.57 -8.97
CA TYR A 189 0.57 1.79 -7.54
C TYR A 189 1.49 0.90 -6.70
N LEU A 190 1.54 -0.41 -6.96
CA LEU A 190 2.43 -1.33 -6.24
C LEU A 190 3.90 -0.93 -6.37
N LEU A 191 4.33 -0.53 -7.57
CA LEU A 191 5.69 -0.05 -7.82
C LEU A 191 6.00 1.29 -7.12
N SER A 192 4.97 2.13 -6.90
CA SER A 192 5.13 3.37 -6.13
C SER A 192 5.26 3.15 -4.61
N LEU A 193 4.99 1.93 -4.11
CA LEU A 193 5.11 1.61 -2.68
C LEU A 193 6.59 1.41 -2.32
N ASN A 194 7.22 2.52 -1.97
CA ASN A 194 8.57 2.58 -1.43
C ASN A 194 8.65 3.65 -0.34
N ARG A 195 8.99 3.21 0.87
CA ARG A 195 9.16 3.96 2.10
C ARG A 195 10.52 3.73 2.75
N ASN A 196 11.48 3.22 1.99
CA ASN A 196 12.82 2.96 2.45
C ASN A 196 13.69 4.23 2.38
N TYR A 197 13.33 5.21 3.21
CA TYR A 197 14.03 6.48 3.40
C TYR A 197 14.07 6.83 4.88
N ALA A 198 15.08 7.57 5.33
CA ALA A 198 15.24 7.93 6.74
C ALA A 198 14.32 9.09 7.15
N LEU A 199 13.58 8.93 8.25
CA LEU A 199 12.79 9.99 8.88
C LEU A 199 13.32 10.29 10.29
N PRO A 200 13.16 11.51 10.82
CA PRO A 200 13.63 11.86 12.18
C PRO A 200 13.06 10.93 13.27
N GLU A 201 11.81 10.48 13.12
CA GLU A 201 11.12 9.63 14.10
C GLU A 201 11.36 8.12 13.89
N ALA A 202 11.98 7.76 12.76
CA ALA A 202 12.33 6.40 12.37
C ALA A 202 13.52 6.45 11.39
N PRO A 203 14.76 6.54 11.90
CA PRO A 203 15.95 6.46 11.06
C PRO A 203 16.06 5.06 10.43
N LEU A 204 16.87 4.93 9.39
CA LEU A 204 17.26 3.63 8.87
C LEU A 204 18.24 3.00 9.86
N GLU A 205 17.97 1.76 10.25
CA GLU A 205 18.90 0.93 11.05
C GLU A 205 19.99 0.31 10.17
#